data_AF-A0A5K0XMK3-F1
#
_entry.id   AF-A0A5K0XMK3-F1
#
_cell.length_a   1.000
_cell.length_b   1.000
_cell.length_c   1.000
_cell.angle_alpha   90.00
_cell.angle_beta   90.00
_cell.angle_gamma   90.00
#
_symmetry.space_group_name_H-M   'P 1'
#
loop_
_entity.id
_entity.type
_entity.pdbx_description
1 polymer ?
#
loop_
_entity_poly.entity_id
_entity_poly.type
_entity_poly.pdbx_seq_one_letter_code
_entity_poly.pdbx_strand_id
1 'polypeptide(L)'
;VFNVFKDEKGRLKNVLSEDVKGLLSLYEASHLGFEGENVLEEAMTFSTHHLEESTKVLNIDSILARQITHALELPISRRMLRSEARSYIDVYEIMPRHQSDLLILKLAKMDFNNVQSLYQAEIKEML
;
A
#
# COMPACT_ATOMS: atom_id res chain seq x y z
N VAL A 1 6.11 8.07 -18.05
CA VAL A 1 5.93 6.62 -17.78
C VAL A 1 4.49 6.18 -18.02
N PHE A 2 3.49 6.73 -17.32
CA PHE A 2 2.10 6.22 -17.34
C PHE A 2 1.32 6.37 -18.65
N ASN A 3 1.79 7.18 -19.61
CA ASN A 3 1.11 7.37 -20.90
C ASN A 3 0.95 6.08 -21.72
N VAL A 4 1.79 5.06 -21.50
CA VAL A 4 1.66 3.75 -22.18
C VAL A 4 0.37 3.00 -21.80
N PHE A 5 -0.22 3.36 -20.66
CA PHE A 5 -1.46 2.79 -20.16
C PHE A 5 -2.71 3.57 -20.61
N LYS A 6 -2.54 4.58 -21.48
CA LYS A 6 -3.64 5.38 -22.02
C LYS A 6 -4.17 4.86 -23.35
N ASP A 7 -5.45 5.06 -23.58
CA ASP A 7 -6.15 4.82 -24.85
C ASP A 7 -5.86 5.93 -25.88
N GLU A 8 -6.39 5.79 -27.09
CA GLU A 8 -6.23 6.77 -28.17
C GLU A 8 -6.86 8.14 -27.84
N LYS A 9 -7.75 8.19 -26.84
CA LYS A 9 -8.39 9.42 -26.33
C LYS A 9 -7.58 10.05 -25.19
N GLY A 10 -6.42 9.48 -24.85
CA GLY A 10 -5.55 9.97 -23.80
C GLY A 10 -6.04 9.69 -22.38
N ARG A 11 -6.94 8.71 -22.20
CA ARG A 11 -7.47 8.29 -20.89
C ARG A 11 -6.92 6.93 -20.48
N LEU A 12 -6.77 6.66 -19.19
CA LEU A 12 -6.39 5.33 -18.71
C LEU A 12 -7.34 4.24 -19.23
N LYS A 13 -6.75 3.13 -19.73
CA LYS A 13 -7.51 2.03 -20.35
C LYS A 13 -8.35 1.33 -19.28
N ASN A 14 -9.64 1.13 -19.56
CA ASN A 14 -10.54 0.41 -18.63
C ASN A 14 -10.08 -1.01 -18.30
N VAL A 15 -9.36 -1.69 -19.20
CA VAL A 15 -8.80 -3.04 -18.93
C VAL A 15 -7.88 -3.08 -17.70
N LEU A 16 -7.32 -1.93 -17.30
CA LEU A 16 -6.51 -1.84 -16.09
C LEU A 16 -7.33 -2.11 -14.82
N SER A 17 -8.66 -1.99 -14.86
CA SER A 17 -9.50 -2.27 -13.70
C SER A 17 -9.52 -3.75 -13.30
N GLU A 18 -9.09 -4.64 -14.19
CA GLU A 18 -9.01 -6.08 -13.93
C GLU A 18 -7.78 -6.45 -13.08
N ASP A 19 -6.71 -5.66 -13.14
CA ASP A 19 -5.51 -5.84 -12.31
C ASP A 19 -5.58 -5.00 -11.03
N VAL A 20 -6.31 -5.52 -10.05
CA VAL A 20 -6.51 -4.83 -8.76
C VAL A 20 -5.20 -4.56 -8.02
N LYS A 21 -4.18 -5.43 -8.14
CA LYS A 21 -2.87 -5.21 -7.53
C LYS A 21 -2.10 -4.08 -8.24
N GLY A 22 -2.18 -4.05 -9.57
CA GLY A 22 -1.67 -2.96 -10.38
C GLY A 22 -2.35 -1.63 -10.05
N LEU A 23 -3.68 -1.62 -9.86
CA LEU A 23 -4.42 -0.44 -9.41
C LEU A 23 -3.98 0.08 -8.05
N LEU A 24 -3.78 -0.82 -7.08
CA LEU A 24 -3.27 -0.44 -5.76
C LEU A 24 -1.88 0.20 -5.87
N SER A 25 -1.01 -0.36 -6.71
CA SER A 25 0.32 0.20 -6.96
C SER A 25 0.25 1.58 -7.64
N LEU A 26 -0.67 1.74 -8.60
CA LEU A 26 -0.92 3.00 -9.29
C LEU A 26 -1.46 4.08 -8.35
N TYR A 27 -2.39 3.70 -7.45
CA TYR A 27 -2.92 4.56 -6.41
C TYR A 27 -1.79 5.10 -5.52
N GLU A 28 -0.98 4.22 -4.95
CA GLU A 28 0.12 4.64 -4.07
C GLU A 28 1.15 5.53 -4.79
N ALA A 29 1.48 5.20 -6.04
CA ALA A 29 2.38 6.01 -6.85
C ALA A 29 1.79 7.40 -7.19
N SER A 30 0.47 7.49 -7.39
CA SER A 30 -0.20 8.76 -7.70
C SER A 30 -0.09 9.80 -6.58
N HIS A 31 0.03 9.34 -5.33
CA HIS A 31 0.22 10.21 -4.16
C HIS A 31 1.64 10.78 -4.01
N LEU A 32 2.55 10.45 -4.94
CA LEU A 32 3.89 11.05 -5.02
C LEU A 32 3.96 12.20 -6.04
N GLY A 33 2.86 12.51 -6.73
CA GLY A 33 2.80 13.55 -7.74
C GLY A 33 2.87 14.97 -7.18
N PHE A 34 3.37 15.88 -8.02
CA PHE A 34 3.39 17.31 -7.78
C PHE A 34 2.24 18.01 -8.51
N GLU A 35 1.93 19.24 -8.10
CA GLU A 35 0.93 20.08 -8.77
C GLU A 35 1.26 20.27 -10.26
N GLY A 36 0.26 20.09 -11.13
CA GLY A 36 0.41 20.18 -12.58
C GLY A 36 0.74 18.85 -13.28
N GLU A 37 0.94 17.77 -12.52
CA GLU A 37 1.10 16.42 -13.08
C GLU A 37 -0.28 15.77 -13.36
N ASN A 38 -0.99 16.28 -14.37
CA ASN A 38 -2.34 15.84 -14.77
C ASN A 38 -2.48 14.31 -14.91
N VAL A 39 -1.41 13.61 -15.31
CA VAL A 39 -1.41 12.14 -15.46
C VAL A 39 -1.51 11.42 -14.11
N LEU A 40 -0.94 11.97 -13.04
CA LEU A 40 -1.02 11.41 -11.69
C LEU A 40 -2.34 11.79 -11.01
N GLU A 41 -2.88 12.97 -11.27
CA GLU A 41 -4.24 13.34 -10.83
C GLU A 41 -5.31 12.42 -11.45
N GLU A 42 -5.19 12.13 -12.75
CA GLU A 42 -6.03 11.16 -13.43
C GLU A 42 -5.85 9.74 -12.86
N ALA A 43 -4.59 9.32 -12.66
CA ALA A 43 -4.28 8.01 -12.08
C ALA A 43 -4.85 7.85 -10.66
N MET A 44 -4.78 8.90 -9.84
CA MET A 44 -5.34 8.91 -8.48
C MET A 44 -6.86 8.72 -8.54
N THR A 45 -7.55 9.50 -9.39
CA THR A 45 -9.01 9.42 -9.52
C THR A 45 -9.45 8.06 -10.06
N PHE A 46 -8.81 7.58 -11.12
CA PHE A 46 -9.12 6.29 -11.75
C PHE A 46 -8.90 5.12 -10.79
N SER A 47 -7.73 5.07 -10.14
CA SER A 47 -7.39 3.99 -9.22
C SER A 47 -8.27 4.00 -7.97
N THR A 48 -8.54 5.16 -7.38
CA THR A 48 -9.43 5.29 -6.21
C THR A 48 -10.80 4.69 -6.50
N HIS A 49 -11.43 5.11 -7.61
CA HIS A 49 -12.75 4.63 -8.00
C HIS A 49 -12.79 3.10 -8.15
N HIS A 50 -11.84 2.52 -8.90
CA HIS A 50 -11.83 1.08 -9.14
C HIS A 50 -11.43 0.25 -7.91
N LEU A 51 -10.61 0.81 -7.01
CA LEU A 51 -10.27 0.17 -5.73
C LEU A 51 -11.50 0.13 -4.81
N GLU A 52 -12.26 1.23 -4.71
CA GLU A 52 -13.53 1.25 -3.95
C GLU A 52 -14.51 0.22 -4.48
N GLU A 53 -14.71 0.12 -5.80
CA GLU A 53 -15.56 -0.92 -6.39
C GLU A 53 -15.04 -2.33 -6.11
N SER A 54 -13.72 -2.53 -6.15
CA SER A 54 -13.10 -3.84 -5.87
C SER A 54 -13.37 -4.30 -4.43
N THR A 55 -13.41 -3.39 -3.45
CA THR A 55 -13.71 -3.75 -2.05
C THR A 55 -15.13 -4.31 -1.85
N LYS A 56 -16.07 -4.02 -2.75
CA LYS A 56 -17.46 -4.53 -2.70
C LYS A 56 -17.56 -5.98 -3.17
N VAL A 57 -16.60 -6.44 -3.98
CA VAL A 57 -16.61 -7.76 -4.62
C VAL A 57 -15.62 -8.71 -3.93
N LEU A 58 -14.50 -8.18 -3.44
CA LEU A 58 -13.50 -8.96 -2.74
C LEU A 58 -14.03 -9.46 -1.40
N ASN A 59 -13.61 -10.67 -1.00
CA ASN A 59 -13.79 -11.12 0.36
C ASN A 59 -13.03 -10.16 1.31
N ILE A 60 -13.76 -9.59 2.27
CA ILE A 60 -13.24 -8.64 3.25
C ILE A 60 -12.07 -9.20 4.06
N ASP A 61 -12.03 -10.52 4.26
CA ASP A 61 -10.97 -11.22 4.99
C ASP A 61 -9.71 -11.46 4.14
N SER A 62 -9.76 -11.16 2.85
CA SER A 62 -8.59 -11.33 1.99
C SER A 62 -7.51 -10.30 2.30
N ILE A 63 -6.25 -10.71 2.20
CA ILE A 63 -5.07 -9.83 2.39
C ILE A 63 -5.16 -8.61 1.46
N LEU A 64 -5.59 -8.84 0.22
CA LEU A 64 -5.72 -7.77 -0.78
C LEU A 64 -6.80 -6.75 -0.37
N ALA A 65 -7.98 -7.19 0.09
CA ALA A 65 -9.00 -6.27 0.58
C ALA A 65 -8.48 -5.40 1.74
N ARG A 66 -7.80 -6.02 2.70
CA ARG A 66 -7.16 -5.29 3.83
C ARG A 66 -6.13 -4.26 3.35
N GLN A 67 -5.30 -4.61 2.37
CA GLN A 67 -4.32 -3.67 1.80
C GLN A 67 -4.99 -2.50 1.08
N ILE A 68 -6.08 -2.75 0.35
CA ILE A 68 -6.83 -1.70 -0.34
C ILE A 68 -7.48 -0.76 0.67
N THR A 69 -8.18 -1.30 1.67
CA THR A 69 -8.81 -0.50 2.73
C THR A 69 -7.76 0.36 3.44
N HIS A 70 -6.62 -0.23 3.81
CA HIS A 70 -5.53 0.50 4.44
C HIS A 70 -4.98 1.60 3.52
N ALA A 71 -4.74 1.34 2.24
CA ALA A 71 -4.27 2.38 1.32
C ALA A 71 -5.27 3.53 1.15
N LEU A 72 -6.57 3.22 1.03
CA LEU A 72 -7.64 4.22 0.86
C LEU A 72 -7.85 5.10 2.11
N GLU A 73 -7.57 4.59 3.31
CA GLU A 73 -7.59 5.41 4.53
C GLU A 73 -6.49 6.47 4.54
N LEU A 74 -5.28 6.09 4.12
CA LEU A 74 -4.13 6.98 3.99
C LEU A 74 -3.08 6.29 3.10
N PRO A 75 -2.53 6.95 2.08
CA PRO A 75 -1.51 6.36 1.22
C PRO A 75 -0.20 6.16 1.99
N ILE A 76 0.59 5.16 1.58
CA ILE A 76 1.86 4.80 2.23
C ILE A 76 2.84 5.97 2.28
N SER A 77 2.82 6.86 1.27
CA SER A 77 3.69 8.04 1.20
C SER A 77 3.44 9.05 2.33
N ARG A 78 2.28 8.97 2.99
CA ARG A 78 1.88 9.86 4.10
C ARG A 78 1.88 9.16 5.46
N ARG A 79 2.23 7.88 5.51
CA ARG A 79 2.24 7.08 6.75
C ARG A 79 3.57 7.16 7.49
N MET A 80 3.50 7.06 8.81
CA MET A 80 4.69 6.90 9.65
C MET A 80 5.32 5.52 9.40
N LEU A 81 6.56 5.52 8.91
CA LEU A 81 7.26 4.29 8.49
C LEU A 81 7.30 3.20 9.55
N ARG A 82 7.48 3.55 10.84
CA ARG A 82 7.50 2.55 11.91
C ARG A 82 6.14 1.92 12.18
N SER A 83 5.07 2.71 12.12
CA SER A 83 3.70 2.18 12.23
C SER A 83 3.36 1.30 11.03
N GLU A 84 3.78 1.71 9.83
CA GLU A 84 3.57 0.93 8.61
C GLU A 84 4.35 -0.38 8.63
N ALA A 85 5.61 -0.37 9.07
CA ALA A 85 6.41 -1.58 9.23
C ALA A 85 5.72 -2.60 10.16
N ARG A 86 5.08 -2.14 11.24
CA ARG A 86 4.31 -3.04 12.12
C ARG A 86 3.13 -3.67 11.38
N SER A 87 2.32 -2.84 10.72
CA SER A 87 1.15 -3.30 9.94
C SER A 87 1.57 -4.33 8.89
N TYR A 88 2.63 -4.04 8.15
CA TYR A 88 3.10 -4.90 7.08
C TYR A 88 3.72 -6.21 7.58
N ILE A 89 4.40 -6.22 8.74
CA ILE A 89 4.86 -7.47 9.37
C ILE A 89 3.68 -8.40 9.67
N ASP A 90 2.58 -7.86 10.21
CA ASP A 90 1.39 -8.65 10.55
C ASP A 90 0.71 -9.21 9.28
N VAL A 91 0.71 -8.44 8.19
CA VAL A 91 0.23 -8.89 6.87
C VAL A 91 1.16 -9.95 6.27
N TYR A 92 2.47 -9.74 6.32
CA TYR A 92 3.48 -10.63 5.73
C TYR A 92 3.51 -12.01 6.42
N GLU A 93 3.20 -12.06 7.71
CA GLU A 93 3.09 -13.31 8.47
C GLU A 93 1.96 -14.23 7.99
N ILE A 94 0.83 -13.65 7.57
CA ILE A 94 -0.34 -14.40 7.09
C ILE A 94 -0.33 -14.64 5.57
N MET A 95 0.62 -14.05 4.85
CA MET A 95 0.76 -14.27 3.41
C MET A 95 1.15 -15.72 3.09
N PRO A 96 0.67 -16.27 1.95
CA PRO A 96 1.06 -17.61 1.50
C PRO A 96 2.57 -17.76 1.40
N ARG A 97 3.12 -18.94 1.76
CA ARG A 97 4.58 -19.18 1.80
C ARG A 97 5.34 -18.98 0.49
N HIS A 98 4.65 -18.96 -0.65
CA HIS A 98 5.29 -18.63 -1.94
C HIS A 98 5.44 -17.12 -2.16
N GLN A 99 4.87 -16.29 -1.27
CA GLN A 99 4.94 -14.83 -1.27
C GLN A 99 5.64 -14.28 -0.01
N SER A 100 5.90 -15.13 0.99
CA SER A 100 6.55 -14.76 2.25
C SER A 100 7.76 -15.63 2.55
N ASP A 101 8.90 -14.98 2.82
CA ASP A 101 10.14 -15.62 3.25
C ASP A 101 10.25 -15.57 4.79
N LEU A 102 10.41 -16.74 5.41
CA LEU A 102 10.49 -16.87 6.86
C LEU A 102 11.71 -16.16 7.47
N LEU A 103 12.83 -16.10 6.76
CA LEU A 103 14.02 -15.38 7.21
C LEU A 103 13.79 -13.87 7.18
N ILE A 104 13.13 -13.35 6.14
CA ILE A 104 12.75 -11.93 6.06
C ILE A 104 11.77 -11.58 7.18
N LEU A 105 10.75 -12.41 7.40
CA LEU A 105 9.78 -12.20 8.48
C LEU A 105 10.47 -12.20 9.85
N LYS A 106 11.37 -13.15 10.10
CA LYS A 106 12.14 -13.23 11.34
C LYS A 106 13.01 -11.99 11.53
N LEU A 107 13.72 -11.56 10.48
CA LEU A 107 14.55 -10.37 10.51
C LEU A 107 13.72 -9.11 10.82
N ALA A 108 12.59 -8.92 10.14
CA ALA A 108 11.71 -7.78 10.34
C ALA A 108 11.16 -7.71 11.77
N LYS A 109 10.74 -8.85 12.34
CA LYS A 109 10.28 -8.93 13.73
C LYS A 109 11.38 -8.61 14.74
N MET A 110 12.60 -9.11 14.51
CA MET A 110 13.75 -8.82 15.37
C MET A 110 14.13 -7.34 15.34
N ASP A 111 14.25 -6.75 14.15
CA ASP A 111 14.55 -5.32 14.00
C ASP A 111 13.51 -4.44 14.71
N PHE A 112 12.21 -4.72 14.46
CA PHE A 112 11.13 -3.97 15.08
C PHE A 112 11.18 -4.03 16.62
N ASN A 113 11.35 -5.22 17.19
CA ASN A 113 11.39 -5.40 18.64
C ASN A 113 12.62 -4.75 19.28
N ASN A 114 13.77 -4.76 18.61
CA ASN A 114 14.98 -4.10 19.09
C ASN A 114 14.78 -2.58 19.21
N VAL A 115 14.25 -1.95 18.16
CA VAL A 115 13.98 -0.51 18.16
C VAL A 115 12.87 -0.15 19.14
N GLN A 116 11.81 -0.96 19.24
CA GLN A 116 10.77 -0.76 20.25
C GLN A 116 11.34 -0.81 21.68
N SER A 117 12.28 -1.72 21.96
CA SER A 117 12.92 -1.83 23.27
C SER A 117 13.76 -0.59 23.61
N LEU A 118 14.45 -0.03 22.61
CA LEU A 118 15.18 1.23 22.75
C LEU A 118 14.23 2.38 23.09
N TYR A 119 13.15 2.56 22.32
CA TYR A 119 12.16 3.62 22.58
C TYR A 119 11.52 3.49 23.97
N GLN A 120 11.28 2.27 24.45
CA GLN A 120 10.78 2.04 25.81
C GLN A 120 11.78 2.45 26.89
N ALA A 121 13.08 2.28 26.66
CA ALA A 121 14.11 2.74 27.58
C ALA A 121 14.19 4.27 27.59
N GLU A 122 14.23 4.91 26.42
CA GLU A 122 14.25 6.37 26.27
C GLU A 122 13.04 7.03 26.94
N ILE A 123 11.83 6.49 26.76
CA ILE A 123 10.63 7.00 27.42
C ILE A 123 10.72 6.90 28.95
N LYS A 124 11.32 5.83 29.49
CA LYS A 124 11.51 5.68 30.95
C LYS A 124 12.51 6.67 31.51
N GLU A 125 13.50 7.11 30.74
CA GLU A 125 14.45 8.14 31.16
C GLU A 125 13.84 9.56 31.14
N MET A 126 12.78 9.75 30.35
CA MET A 126 12.06 11.02 30.24
C MET A 126 10.92 11.19 31.26
N LEU A 127 10.52 10.12 31.96
CA LEU A 127 9.46 10.09 32.97
C LEU A 127 10.04 10.15 34.38
#